data_AF-A0A316QWS5-F1
#
_entry.id   AF-A0A316QWS5-F1
#
_cell.length_a   1.000
_cell.length_b   1.000
_cell.length_c   1.000
_cell.angle_alpha   90.00
_cell.angle_beta   90.00
_cell.angle_gamma   90.00
#
_symmetry.space_group_name_H-M   'P 1'
#
loop_
_entity.id
_entity.type
_entity.pdbx_description
1 polymer ?
#
loop_
_entity_poly.entity_id
_entity_poly.type
_entity_poly.pdbx_seq_one_letter_code
_entity_poly.pdbx_strand_id
1 'polypeptide(L)' 'MKALKTKPAELVAKALNGVLFAEANSTSCFIVYQPKAPKSLERFKKIKK' A
#
# COMPACT_ATOMS: atom_id res chain seq x y z
N MET A 1 -20.68 -21.30 -25.70
CA MET A 1 -20.75 -19.88 -25.27
C MET A 1 -19.38 -19.25 -25.52
N LYS A 2 -19.24 -18.36 -26.52
CA LYS A 2 -18.02 -17.56 -26.66
C LYS A 2 -18.17 -16.38 -25.71
N ALA A 3 -17.31 -16.29 -24.70
CA ALA A 3 -17.23 -15.12 -23.84
C ALA A 3 -16.91 -13.91 -24.72
N LEU A 4 -17.86 -12.98 -24.81
CA LEU A 4 -17.66 -11.67 -25.42
C LEU A 4 -16.70 -10.89 -24.50
N LYS A 5 -15.39 -11.13 -24.65
CA LYS A 5 -14.37 -10.26 -24.06
C LYS A 5 -14.36 -8.98 -24.89
N THR A 6 -15.32 -8.11 -24.62
CA THR A 6 -15.27 -6.75 -25.15
C THR A 6 -14.06 -6.07 -24.49
N LYS A 7 -13.24 -5.38 -25.29
CA LYS A 7 -12.10 -4.58 -24.80
C LYS A 7 -12.39 -3.76 -23.53
N PRO A 8 -13.58 -3.15 -23.33
CA PRO A 8 -13.90 -2.50 -22.06
C PRO A 8 -13.91 -3.44 -20.84
N ALA A 9 -14.43 -4.66 -20.95
CA ALA A 9 -14.43 -5.61 -19.83
C ALA A 9 -13.01 -6.01 -19.41
N GLU A 10 -12.11 -6.17 -20.39
CA GLU A 10 -10.71 -6.51 -20.14
C GLU A 10 -9.94 -5.33 -19.52
N LEU A 11 -10.25 -4.10 -19.93
CA LEU A 11 -9.70 -2.89 -19.33
C LEU A 11 -10.11 -2.76 -17.85
N VAL A 12 -11.41 -2.98 -17.56
CA VAL A 12 -11.95 -2.94 -16.19
C VAL A 12 -11.29 -4.02 -15.33
N ALA A 13 -11.16 -5.25 -15.84
CA ALA A 13 -10.49 -6.32 -15.11
C ALA A 13 -9.02 -5.99 -14.80
N LYS A 14 -8.29 -5.38 -15.74
CA LYS A 14 -6.91 -4.94 -15.50
C LYS A 14 -6.82 -3.85 -14.44
N ALA A 15 -7.71 -2.86 -14.48
CA ALA A 15 -7.74 -1.79 -13.49
C ALA A 15 -7.99 -2.35 -12.07
N LEU A 16 -8.99 -3.21 -11.92
CA LEU A 16 -9.33 -3.82 -10.63
C LEU A 16 -8.20 -4.70 -10.08
N ASN A 17 -7.55 -5.49 -10.94
CA ASN A 17 -6.38 -6.27 -10.54
C ASN A 17 -5.20 -5.38 -10.09
N GLY A 18 -5.02 -4.23 -10.74
CA GLY A 18 -4.02 -3.24 -10.34
C GLY A 18 -4.27 -2.66 -8.95
N VAL A 19 -5.53 -2.37 -8.62
CA VAL A 19 -5.93 -1.90 -7.28
C VAL A 19 -5.64 -2.97 -6.23
N LEU A 20 -6.06 -4.23 -6.47
CA LEU A 20 -5.80 -5.33 -5.55
C LEU A 20 -4.30 -5.55 -5.32
N PHE A 21 -3.48 -5.47 -6.37
CA PHE A 21 -2.03 -5.59 -6.26
C PHE A 21 -1.43 -4.43 -5.44
N ALA A 22 -1.86 -3.20 -5.70
CA ALA A 22 -1.38 -2.03 -4.97
C ALA A 22 -1.77 -2.08 -3.49
N GLU A 23 -3.01 -2.47 -3.18
CA GLU A 23 -3.50 -2.56 -1.81
C GLU A 23 -2.83 -3.69 -1.03
N ALA A 24 -2.70 -4.88 -1.63
CA ALA A 24 -2.04 -6.03 -1.00
C ALA A 24 -0.54 -5.81 -0.73
N ASN A 25 0.13 -4.96 -1.53
CA ASN A 25 1.54 -4.63 -1.36
C ASN A 25 1.79 -3.27 -0.69
N SER A 26 0.74 -2.47 -0.47
CA SER A 26 0.85 -1.20 0.24
C SER A 26 0.91 -1.47 1.74
N THR A 27 1.75 -0.69 2.42
CA THR A 27 1.78 -0.67 3.89
C THR A 27 0.96 0.52 4.37
N SER A 28 0.05 0.29 5.31
CA SER A 28 -0.85 1.32 5.87
C SER A 28 -0.15 2.47 6.61
N CYS A 29 1.18 2.40 6.76
CA CYS A 29 1.98 3.41 7.45
C CYS A 29 2.04 4.78 6.76
N PHE A 30 1.54 4.91 5.52
CA PHE A 30 1.39 6.21 4.84
C PHE A 30 0.18 7.02 5.33
N ILE A 31 -0.92 6.35 5.70
CA ILE A 31 -2.17 7.02 6.13
C ILE A 31 -2.19 7.19 7.64
N VAL A 32 -1.54 6.29 8.38
CA VAL A 32 -1.45 6.37 9.83
C VAL A 32 -0.32 7.32 10.19
N TYR A 33 -0.68 8.51 10.69
CA TYR A 33 0.28 9.41 11.33
C TYR A 33 1.07 8.65 12.39
N GLN A 34 2.36 8.44 12.15
CA GLN A 34 3.27 7.99 13.18
C GLN A 34 3.64 9.20 14.04
N PRO A 35 3.21 9.27 15.31
CA PRO A 35 3.66 10.33 16.19
C PRO A 35 5.18 10.31 16.26
N LYS A 36 5.80 11.49 16.29
CA LYS A 36 7.25 11.61 16.50
C LYS A 36 7.63 10.76 17.72
N ALA A 37 8.64 9.91 17.54
CA ALA A 37 9.07 8.99 18.59
C ALA A 37 9.29 9.74 19.91
N PRO A 38 8.72 9.27 21.04
CA PRO A 38 8.85 9.96 22.32
C PRO A 38 10.32 10.11 22.72
N LYS A 39 10.69 11.27 23.26
CA LYS A 39 12.07 11.59 23.70
C LYS A 39 12.65 10.53 24.66
N SER A 40 11.80 9.84 25.41
CA SER A 40 12.18 8.75 26.30
C SER A 40 12.83 7.56 25.57
N LEU A 41 12.60 7.39 24.27
CA LEU A 41 13.22 6.33 23.46
C LEU A 41 14.63 6.66 23.00
N GLU A 42 15.05 7.93 23.04
CA GLU A 42 16.42 8.32 22.65
C GLU A 42 17.49 7.66 23.53
N ARG A 43 17.15 7.31 24.79
CA ARG A 43 18.04 6.57 25.69
C ARG A 43 18.45 5.19 25.18
N PHE A 44 17.69 4.63 24.24
CA PHE A 44 17.96 3.32 23.65
C PHE A 44 18.73 3.41 22.31
N LYS A 45 18.97 4.61 21.78
CA LYS A 45 19.80 4.76 20.57
C LYS A 45 21.25 4.39 20.89
N LYS A 46 21.77 3.39 20.17
CA LYS A 46 23.17 2.96 20.27
C LYS A 46 24.17 3.97 19.71
N ILE A 47 23.72 4.84 18.81
CA ILE A 47 24.53 5.88 18.16
C ILE A 47 23.90 7.23 18.48
N LYS A 48 24.65 8.09 19.16
CA LYS A 48 24.31 9.51 19.33
C LYS A 48 24.89 10.28 18.15
N LYS A 49 24.06 11.12 17.52
CA LYS A 49 24.47 12.03 16.46
C LYS A 49 24.65 13.42 17.05
#